data_AF-A0A9D8B0H6-F1
#
_entry.id   AF-A0A9D8B0H6-F1
#
_cell.length_a   1.000
_cell.length_b   1.000
_cell.length_c   1.000
_cell.angle_alpha   90.00
_cell.angle_beta   90.00
_cell.angle_gamma   90.00
#
_symmetry.space_group_name_H-M   'P 1'
#
loop_
_entity.id
_entity.type
_entity.pdbx_description
1 polymer ?
#
loop_
_entity_poly.entity_id
_entity_poly.type
_entity_poly.pdbx_seq_one_letter_code
_entity_poly.pdbx_strand_id
1 'polypeptide(L)' 'MFWDRQQELRMLEREYQESGGRMVVIYGRRRVGKTTLIKEFIRDKPAMYFLADERLESVQRRRF' A
#
# COMPACT_ATOMS: atom_id res chain seq x y z
N MET A 1 15.29 1.83 5.97
CA MET A 1 15.84 2.82 5.01
C MET A 1 15.40 2.39 3.61
N PHE A 2 14.45 3.11 3.01
CA PHE A 2 13.86 2.83 1.68
C PHE A 2 14.54 3.75 0.66
N TRP A 3 15.51 3.21 -0.09
CA TRP A 3 16.18 3.92 -1.17
C TRP A 3 15.45 3.64 -2.48
N ASP A 4 15.21 4.69 -3.28
CA ASP A 4 14.45 4.68 -4.54
C ASP A 4 12.91 4.75 -4.38
N ARG A 5 12.17 4.90 -5.49
CA ARG A 5 10.69 4.97 -5.58
C ARG A 5 10.01 6.25 -5.08
N GLN A 6 10.76 7.35 -5.01
CA GLN A 6 10.24 8.65 -4.58
C GLN A 6 9.19 9.20 -5.54
N GLN A 7 9.27 8.87 -6.83
CA GLN A 7 8.27 9.29 -7.81
C GLN A 7 6.93 8.58 -7.57
N GLU A 8 6.95 7.26 -7.35
CA GLU A 8 5.73 6.51 -7.03
C GLU A 8 5.11 6.94 -5.69
N LEU A 9 5.92 7.21 -4.66
CA LEU A 9 5.42 7.75 -3.39
C LEU A 9 4.73 9.12 -3.59
N ARG A 10 5.34 10.03 -4.36
CA ARG A 10 4.72 11.33 -4.67
C ARG A 10 3.42 11.19 -5.46
N MET A 11 3.35 10.24 -6.37
CA MET A 11 2.13 9.95 -7.13
C MET A 11 1.01 9.45 -6.19
N LEU A 12 1.32 8.51 -5.29
CA LEU A 12 0.36 8.02 -4.29
C LEU A 12 -0.10 9.13 -3.34
N GLU A 13 0.82 10.01 -2.91
CA GLU A 13 0.47 11.14 -2.05
C GLU A 13 -0.45 12.13 -2.77
N ARG A 14 -0.15 12.45 -4.03
CA ARG A 14 -1.02 13.32 -4.83
C ARG A 14 -2.42 12.75 -4.93
N GLU A 15 -2.56 11.48 -5.31
CA GLU A 15 -3.86 10.82 -5.43
C GLU A 15 -4.61 10.76 -4.08
N TYR A 16 -3.88 10.67 -2.96
CA TYR A 16 -4.47 10.67 -1.62
C TYR A 16 -5.02 12.03 -1.18
N GLN A 17 -4.40 13.13 -1.59
CA GLN A 17 -4.82 14.50 -1.22
C GLN A 17 -5.96 15.04 -2.09
N GLU A 18 -6.20 14.44 -3.25
CA GLU A 18 -7.25 14.85 -4.16
C GLU A 18 -8.64 14.51 -3.63
N SER A 19 -9.63 15.36 -3.91
CA SER A 19 -11.02 15.11 -3.52
C SER A 19 -11.64 13.96 -4.34
N GLY A 20 -12.51 13.16 -3.70
CA GLY A 20 -13.22 12.05 -4.31
C GLY A 20 -12.55 10.69 -4.07
N GLY A 21 -13.31 9.60 -4.25
CA GLY A 21 -12.78 8.24 -4.09
C GLY A 21 -11.79 7.89 -5.20
N ARG A 22 -10.58 7.47 -4.83
CA ARG A 22 -9.53 7.02 -5.77
C ARG A 22 -9.26 5.54 -5.62
N MET A 23 -9.01 4.87 -6.74
CA MET A 23 -8.59 3.47 -6.79
C MET A 23 -7.27 3.38 -7.56
N VAL A 24 -6.18 3.04 -6.88
CA VAL A 24 -4.85 2.92 -7.46
C VAL A 24 -4.43 1.46 -7.52
N VAL A 25 -4.00 1.00 -8.71
CA VAL A 25 -3.51 -0.36 -8.92
C VAL A 25 -2.00 -0.35 -9.12
N ILE A 26 -1.26 -1.01 -8.23
CA ILE A 26 0.19 -1.13 -8.31
C ILE A 26 0.58 -2.52 -8.83
N TYR A 27 1.14 -2.60 -10.03
CA TYR A 27 1.56 -3.84 -10.67
C TYR A 27 3.07 -3.89 -10.95
N GLY A 28 3.59 -5.06 -11.31
CA GLY A 28 5.01 -5.27 -11.65
C GLY A 28 5.54 -6.65 -11.27
N ARG A 29 6.79 -6.95 -11.62
CA ARG A 29 7.40 -8.28 -11.39
C ARG A 29 7.46 -8.68 -9.91
N ARG A 30 7.58 -9.98 -9.63
CA ARG A 30 7.73 -10.49 -8.25
C ARG A 30 9.02 -9.92 -7.64
N ARG A 31 8.98 -9.56 -6.34
CA ARG A 31 10.11 -9.03 -5.53
C ARG A 31 10.66 -7.66 -5.93
N VAL A 32 9.97 -6.86 -6.74
CA VAL A 32 10.40 -5.47 -7.07
C VAL A 32 10.12 -4.43 -5.97
N GLY A 33 9.62 -4.83 -4.80
CA GLY A 33 9.40 -3.92 -3.67
C GLY A 33 8.00 -3.28 -3.57
N LYS A 34 6.99 -3.75 -4.32
CA LYS A 34 5.61 -3.21 -4.26
C LYS A 34 5.02 -3.18 -2.84
N THR A 35 5.18 -4.28 -2.11
CA THR A 35 4.71 -4.38 -0.71
C THR A 35 5.40 -3.35 0.19
N THR A 36 6.69 -3.13 -0.03
CA THR A 36 7.47 -2.14 0.73
C THR A 36 6.99 -0.72 0.40
N LEU A 37 6.72 -0.42 -0.86
CA LEU A 37 6.16 0.87 -1.30
C LEU A 37 4.83 1.17 -0.60
N ILE A 38 3.90 0.21 -0.57
CA ILE A 38 2.59 0.37 0.10
C ILE A 38 2.79 0.61 1.60
N LYS A 39 3.65 -0.19 2.25
CA LYS A 39 3.93 -0.06 3.69
C LYS A 39 4.54 1.29 4.05
N GLU A 40 5.43 1.84 3.22
CA GLU A 40 5.95 3.19 3.44
C GLU A 40 4.91 4.26 3.21
N PHE A 41 4.11 4.13 2.15
CA PHE A 41 3.07 5.10 1.83
C PHE A 41 2.04 5.25 2.97
N ILE A 42 1.66 4.14 3.62
CA ILE A 42 0.62 4.13 4.68
C ILE A 42 1.16 4.35 6.09
N ARG A 43 2.49 4.40 6.31
CA ARG A 43 3.11 4.38 7.65
C ARG A 43 2.52 5.41 8.61
N ASP A 44 2.32 6.64 8.12
CA ASP A 44 1.89 7.79 8.91
C ASP A 44 0.46 8.23 8.53
N LYS A 45 -0.36 7.29 8.04
CA LYS A 45 -1.73 7.56 7.57
C LYS A 45 -2.74 6.62 8.24
N PRO A 46 -3.97 7.07 8.51
CA PRO A 46 -5.05 6.18 8.90
C PRO A 46 -5.38 5.27 7.70
N ALA A 47 -4.96 4.00 7.79
CA ALA A 47 -5.05 3.05 6.68
C ALA A 47 -5.36 1.63 7.17
N MET A 48 -6.12 0.89 6.36
CA MET A 48 -6.30 -0.55 6.52
C MET A 48 -5.43 -1.27 5.50
N TYR A 49 -4.55 -2.15 5.96
CA TYR A 49 -3.72 -2.98 5.10
C TYR A 49 -4.24 -4.43 5.12
N PHE A 50 -4.84 -4.85 4.01
CA PHE A 50 -5.29 -6.22 3.81
C PHE A 50 -4.32 -6.94 2.88
N LEU A 51 -3.71 -8.03 3.37
CA LEU A 51 -2.93 -8.93 2.53
C LEU A 51 -3.87 -10.03 2.06
N ALA A 52 -4.21 -10.01 0.76
CA ALA A 52 -4.88 -11.12 0.10
C ALA A 52 -3.90 -12.30 -0.05
N ASP A 53 -3.62 -12.96 1.07
CA ASP A 53 -3.02 -14.29 1.15
C ASP A 53 -4.16 -15.33 1.11
N GLU A 54 -3.92 -16.52 0.57
CA GLU A 54 -4.89 -17.62 0.49
C GLU A 54 -5.29 -18.17 1.88
N ARG A 55 -4.71 -17.62 2.96
CA ARG A 55 -4.98 -18.03 4.33
C ARG A 55 -6.21 -17.29 4.89
N LEU A 56 -7.19 -18.10 5.26
CA LEU A 56 -8.50 -17.80 5.87
C LEU A 56 -8.65 -16.41 6.52
N GLU A 57 -9.72 -15.71 6.14
CA GLU A 57 -10.16 -14.43 6.70
C GLU A 57 -10.20 -14.39 8.24
N SER A 58 -10.45 -15.53 8.89
CA SER A 58 -10.54 -15.66 10.35
C SER A 58 -9.22 -15.35 11.07
N VAL A 59 -8.08 -15.52 10.41
CA VAL A 59 -6.76 -15.13 10.95
C VAL A 59 -6.51 -13.64 10.77
N GLN A 60 -7.09 -13.02 9.73
CA GLN A 60 -6.87 -11.61 9.40
C GLN A 60 -7.66 -10.68 10.32
N ARG A 61 -8.87 -11.07 10.76
CA ARG A 61 -9.70 -10.27 11.69
C ARG A 61 -9.18 -10.24 13.13
N ARG A 62 -8.28 -11.14 13.53
CA ARG A 62 -7.70 -11.18 14.89
C ARG A 62 -6.54 -10.19 15.11
N ARG A 63 -6.09 -9.50 14.07
CA ARG A 63 -4.98 -8.53 14.12
C ARG A 63 -5.42 -7.07 14.12
N PHE A 64 -6.73 -6.82 14.15
CA PHE A 64 -7.34 -5.51 14.30
C PHE A 64 -7.97 -5.39 15.69
#